data_AF-A0A350G2H9-F1
#
_entry.id   AF-A0A350G2H9-F1
#
_cell.length_a   1.000
_cell.length_b   1.000
_cell.length_c   1.000
_cell.angle_alpha   90.00
_cell.angle_beta   90.00
_cell.angle_gamma   90.00
#
_symmetry.space_group_name_H-M   'P 1'
#
loop_
_entity.id
_entity.type
_entity.pdbx_description
1 polymer ?
#
loop_
_entity_poly.entity_id
_entity_poly.type
_entity_poly.pdbx_seq_one_letter_code
_entity_poly.pdbx_strand_id
1 'polypeptide(L)'
;MTKFKGFTDSETFTQLPDGFFHHLLKEIKDADELKVTAYFLWRVEHMESPIRAMKKMDFDVKELGLSAGAIQSGLDKAVQRGSLLKVEKGADVYFLLNSP
;
A
#
# COMPACT_ATOMS: atom_id res chain seq x y z
N MET A 1 1.35 -5.21 -25.41
CA MET A 1 1.96 -4.74 -24.14
C MET A 1 2.57 -3.38 -24.38
N THR A 2 2.28 -2.39 -23.53
CA THR A 2 3.04 -1.13 -23.53
C THR A 2 4.44 -1.41 -23.00
N LYS A 3 5.48 -0.96 -23.70
CA LYS A 3 6.87 -1.22 -23.30
C LYS A 3 7.22 -0.27 -22.15
N PHE A 4 7.66 -0.82 -21.01
CA PHE A 4 8.26 -0.04 -19.92
C PHE A 4 9.55 0.61 -20.45
N LYS A 5 9.66 1.93 -20.31
CA LYS A 5 10.76 2.72 -20.90
C LYS A 5 12.00 2.80 -19.99
N GLY A 6 11.93 2.24 -18.78
CA GLY A 6 12.93 2.45 -17.75
C GLY A 6 12.59 3.65 -16.87
N PHE A 7 13.36 3.80 -15.80
CA PHE A 7 13.32 4.96 -14.92
C PHE A 7 14.19 6.10 -15.47
N THR A 8 14.02 7.33 -14.98
CA THR A 8 14.74 8.53 -15.43
C THR A 8 15.53 9.15 -14.29
N ASP A 9 16.56 9.93 -14.62
CA ASP A 9 17.39 10.65 -13.61
C ASP A 9 16.61 11.68 -12.77
N SER A 10 15.35 11.96 -13.14
CA SER A 10 14.43 12.83 -12.41
C SER A 10 13.52 12.08 -11.43
N GLU A 11 13.71 10.77 -11.25
CA GLU A 11 12.90 9.98 -10.32
C GLU A 11 13.22 10.29 -8.86
N THR A 12 12.23 10.11 -7.99
CA THR A 12 12.41 10.17 -6.53
C THR A 12 12.34 8.76 -5.95
N PHE A 13 13.18 8.50 -4.96
CA PHE A 13 13.23 7.21 -4.28
C PHE A 13 12.43 7.24 -2.99
N THR A 14 11.70 6.16 -2.74
CA THR A 14 10.96 5.93 -1.50
C THR A 14 11.77 5.00 -0.61
N GLN A 15 11.93 5.37 0.66
CA GLN A 15 12.48 4.47 1.66
C GLN A 15 11.42 3.43 2.05
N LEU A 16 11.83 2.16 2.05
CA LEU A 16 10.98 1.05 2.49
C LEU A 16 11.62 0.40 3.73
N PRO A 17 10.83 -0.07 4.71
CA PRO A 17 11.37 -0.83 5.83
C PRO A 17 12.06 -2.11 5.35
N ASP A 18 13.25 -2.42 5.86
CA ASP A 18 13.96 -3.66 5.53
C ASP A 18 13.12 -4.92 5.78
N GLY A 19 12.26 -4.87 6.81
CA GLY A 19 11.32 -5.95 7.13
C GLY A 19 10.33 -6.26 6.01
N PHE A 20 10.05 -5.29 5.12
CA PHE A 20 9.27 -5.55 3.90
C PHE A 20 9.98 -6.60 3.04
N PHE A 21 11.25 -6.39 2.70
CA PHE A 21 11.99 -7.31 1.83
C PHE A 21 12.43 -8.60 2.54
N HIS A 22 12.79 -8.52 3.82
CA HIS A 22 13.30 -9.68 4.55
C HIS A 22 12.21 -10.64 5.00
N HIS A 23 11.00 -10.13 5.27
CA HIS A 23 9.89 -10.90 5.83
C HIS A 23 8.62 -10.80 4.98
N LEU A 24 8.00 -9.61 4.91
CA LEU A 24 6.64 -9.47 4.40
C LEU A 24 6.48 -9.87 2.92
N LEU A 25 7.42 -9.47 2.07
CA LEU A 25 7.38 -9.73 0.63
C LEU A 25 7.35 -11.22 0.30
N LYS A 26 8.01 -12.07 1.09
CA LYS A 26 8.02 -13.53 0.89
C LYS A 26 6.66 -14.15 1.22
N GLU A 27 5.93 -13.57 2.15
CA GLU A 27 4.65 -14.07 2.65
C GLU A 27 3.48 -13.64 1.76
N ILE A 28 3.57 -12.49 1.11
CA ILE A 28 2.58 -12.02 0.14
C ILE A 28 2.60 -12.91 -1.11
N LYS A 29 1.46 -13.55 -1.41
CA LYS A 29 1.29 -14.42 -2.59
C LYS A 29 0.31 -13.88 -3.62
N ASP A 30 -0.36 -12.80 -3.29
CA ASP A 30 -1.42 -12.19 -4.10
C ASP A 30 -0.95 -10.84 -4.66
N ALA A 31 -1.18 -10.64 -5.96
CA ALA A 31 -0.70 -9.43 -6.64
C ALA A 31 -1.45 -8.17 -6.17
N ASP A 32 -2.74 -8.29 -5.83
CA ASP A 32 -3.52 -7.16 -5.35
C ASP A 32 -3.03 -6.73 -3.96
N GLU A 33 -2.80 -7.69 -3.06
CA GLU A 33 -2.18 -7.46 -1.74
C GLU A 33 -0.82 -6.77 -1.86
N LEU A 34 0.05 -7.24 -2.76
CA LEU A 34 1.38 -6.65 -2.96
C LEU A 34 1.28 -5.20 -3.42
N LYS A 35 0.43 -4.93 -4.41
CA LYS A 35 0.26 -3.59 -4.97
C LYS A 35 -0.28 -2.61 -3.94
N VAL A 36 -1.33 -2.96 -3.19
CA VAL A 36 -1.88 -2.04 -2.17
C VAL A 36 -0.89 -1.81 -1.03
N THR A 37 -0.12 -2.83 -0.63
CA THR A 37 0.90 -2.70 0.43
C THR A 37 2.03 -1.77 -0.02
N ALA A 38 2.56 -1.97 -1.24
CA ALA A 38 3.61 -1.13 -1.79
C ALA A 38 3.15 0.32 -1.97
N TYR A 39 1.92 0.51 -2.48
CA TYR A 39 1.33 1.84 -2.64
C TYR A 39 1.11 2.53 -1.29
N PHE A 40 0.65 1.79 -0.27
CA PHE A 40 0.51 2.33 1.09
C PHE A 40 1.85 2.86 1.59
N LEU A 41 2.91 2.04 1.55
CA LEU A 41 4.25 2.42 2.01
C LEU A 41 4.80 3.63 1.25
N TRP A 42 4.62 3.66 -0.08
CA TRP A 42 4.97 4.81 -0.88
C TRP A 42 4.19 6.07 -0.47
N ARG A 43 2.87 5.95 -0.34
CA ARG A 43 2.01 7.11 -0.12
C ARG A 43 2.24 7.74 1.26
N VAL A 44 2.40 6.94 2.31
CA VAL A 44 2.60 7.47 3.67
C VAL A 44 3.94 8.20 3.83
N GLU A 45 4.99 7.81 3.10
CA GLU A 45 6.25 8.57 3.08
C GLU A 45 6.12 9.92 2.35
N HIS A 46 5.15 10.05 1.45
CA HIS A 46 4.87 11.28 0.71
C HIS A 46 3.75 12.12 1.35
N MET A 47 3.26 11.74 2.54
CA MET A 47 2.31 12.53 3.32
C MET A 47 3.06 13.44 4.28
N GLU A 48 2.68 14.72 4.33
CA GLU A 48 3.19 15.67 5.34
C GLU A 48 2.52 15.48 6.72
N SER A 49 1.50 14.61 6.80
CA SER A 49 0.73 14.36 8.01
C SER A 49 1.52 13.50 9.02
N PRO A 50 1.53 13.87 10.32
CA PRO A 50 2.10 13.01 11.37
C PRO A 50 1.30 11.71 11.55
N ILE A 51 0.05 11.68 11.10
CA ILE A 51 -0.80 10.49 11.12
C ILE A 51 -0.61 9.75 9.79
N ARG A 52 0.13 8.64 9.84
CA ARG A 52 0.39 7.74 8.71
C ARG A 52 -0.78 6.77 8.49
N ALA A 53 -1.96 7.32 8.20
CA ALA A 53 -3.19 6.56 7.98
C ALA A 53 -3.82 6.93 6.63
N MET A 54 -4.39 5.94 5.95
CA MET A 54 -5.08 6.11 4.67
C MET A 54 -6.51 5.61 4.75
N LYS A 55 -7.45 6.32 4.14
CA LYS A 55 -8.80 5.81 3.87
C LYS A 55 -8.79 4.94 2.61
N LYS A 56 -9.82 4.11 2.44
CA LYS A 56 -10.00 3.31 1.21
C LYS A 56 -9.96 4.17 -0.07
N MET A 57 -10.52 5.38 -0.01
CA MET A 57 -10.58 6.29 -1.16
C MET A 57 -9.21 6.88 -1.56
N ASP A 58 -8.19 6.77 -0.70
CA ASP A 58 -6.84 7.27 -0.98
C ASP A 58 -6.04 6.31 -1.88
N PHE A 59 -6.56 5.10 -2.12
CA PHE A 59 -5.97 4.11 -3.02
C PHE A 59 -6.45 4.34 -4.46
N ASP A 60 -5.58 4.90 -5.29
CA ASP A 60 -5.92 5.27 -6.66
C ASP A 60 -5.95 4.06 -7.60
N VAL A 61 -7.10 3.82 -8.22
CA VAL A 61 -7.35 2.70 -9.15
C VAL A 61 -6.47 2.74 -10.39
N LYS A 62 -6.11 3.93 -10.89
CA LYS A 62 -5.27 4.10 -12.08
C LYS A 62 -3.81 3.85 -11.75
N GLU A 63 -3.31 4.42 -10.65
CA GLU A 63 -1.92 4.21 -10.20
C GLU A 63 -1.66 2.73 -9.87
N LEU A 64 -2.60 2.09 -9.17
CA LEU A 64 -2.50 0.66 -8.86
C LEU A 64 -2.77 -0.24 -10.08
N GLY A 65 -3.46 0.27 -11.09
CA GLY A 65 -4.00 -0.52 -12.19
C GLY A 65 -4.90 -1.65 -11.69
N LEU A 66 -5.73 -1.37 -10.67
CA LEU A 66 -6.62 -2.31 -10.01
C LEU A 66 -8.05 -1.78 -10.03
N SER A 67 -9.03 -2.67 -10.11
CA SER A 67 -10.44 -2.30 -9.90
C SER A 67 -10.69 -1.99 -8.42
N ALA A 68 -11.76 -1.28 -8.10
CA ALA A 68 -12.14 -1.00 -6.71
C ALA A 68 -12.37 -2.29 -5.88
N GLY A 69 -12.85 -3.36 -6.53
CA GLY A 69 -13.00 -4.68 -5.90
C GLY A 69 -11.66 -5.36 -5.63
N ALA A 70 -10.69 -5.25 -6.54
CA ALA A 70 -9.34 -5.77 -6.36
C ALA A 70 -8.59 -5.01 -5.25
N ILE A 71 -8.73 -3.68 -5.17
CA ILE A 71 -8.20 -2.88 -4.06
C ILE A 71 -8.77 -3.36 -2.73
N GLN A 72 -10.10 -3.55 -2.65
CA GLN A 72 -10.74 -4.08 -1.44
C GLN A 72 -10.17 -5.44 -1.06
N SER A 73 -10.07 -6.37 -2.03
CA SER A 73 -9.52 -7.70 -1.79
C SER A 73 -8.08 -7.66 -1.31
N GLY A 74 -7.24 -6.82 -1.90
CA GLY A 74 -5.85 -6.62 -1.48
C GLY A 74 -5.74 -6.07 -0.06
N LEU A 75 -6.58 -5.08 0.29
CA LEU A 75 -6.62 -4.51 1.64
C LEU A 75 -7.07 -5.53 2.68
N ASP A 76 -8.10 -6.31 2.39
CA ASP A 76 -8.58 -7.36 3.30
C ASP A 76 -7.51 -8.41 3.56
N LYS A 77 -6.75 -8.82 2.53
CA LYS A 77 -5.61 -9.74 2.68
C LYS A 77 -4.47 -9.14 3.51
N ALA A 78 -4.10 -7.88 3.26
CA ALA A 78 -3.08 -7.18 4.03
C ALA A 78 -3.47 -7.04 5.51
N VAL A 79 -4.74 -6.76 5.79
CA VAL A 79 -5.29 -6.72 7.15
C VAL A 79 -5.28 -8.10 7.80
N GLN A 80 -5.74 -9.13 7.08
CA GLN A 80 -5.73 -10.51 7.58
C GLN A 80 -4.32 -11.00 7.90
N ARG A 81 -3.32 -10.61 7.10
CA ARG A 81 -1.90 -10.91 7.34
C ARG A 81 -1.34 -10.15 8.54
N GLY A 82 -1.95 -9.02 8.89
CA GLY A 82 -1.46 -8.12 9.93
C GLY A 82 -0.32 -7.23 9.46
N SER A 83 -0.14 -7.02 8.15
CA SER A 83 0.77 -5.98 7.65
C SER A 83 0.13 -4.59 7.74
N LEU A 84 -1.19 -4.52 7.56
CA LEU A 84 -1.99 -3.33 7.80
C LEU A 84 -2.98 -3.56 8.94
N LEU A 85 -3.28 -2.50 9.68
CA LEU A 85 -4.35 -2.47 10.67
C LEU A 85 -5.55 -1.72 10.09
N LYS A 86 -6.76 -2.27 10.28
CA LYS A 86 -8.02 -1.59 9.95
C LYS A 86 -8.61 -0.97 11.22
N VAL A 87 -8.84 0.33 11.21
CA VAL A 87 -9.43 1.08 12.31
C VAL A 87 -10.72 1.75 11.85
N GLU A 88 -11.80 1.52 12.58
CA GLU A 88 -13.10 2.15 12.33
C GLU A 88 -13.29 3.31 13.32
N LYS A 89 -13.59 4.51 12.82
CA LYS A 89 -13.82 5.71 13.62
C LYS A 89 -15.05 6.43 13.11
N GLY A 90 -16.19 6.21 13.77
CA GLY A 90 -17.48 6.70 13.30
C GLY A 90 -17.86 6.02 11.97
N ALA A 91 -18.13 6.81 10.94
CA ALA A 91 -18.43 6.31 9.59
C ALA A 91 -17.16 6.07 8.73
N ASP A 92 -15.99 6.48 9.23
CA ASP A 92 -14.74 6.39 8.48
C ASP A 92 -13.96 5.10 8.80
N VAL A 93 -13.32 4.55 7.78
CA VAL A 93 -12.40 3.41 7.89
C VAL A 93 -11.01 3.86 7.48
N TYR A 94 -10.05 3.60 8.34
CA TYR A 94 -8.63 3.90 8.15
C TYR A 94 -7.80 2.63 8.11
N PHE A 95 -6.74 2.67 7.32
CA PHE A 95 -5.70 1.66 7.24
C PHE A 95 -4.40 2.28 7.73
N LEU A 96 -3.66 1.54 8.57
CA LEU A 96 -2.38 1.96 9.12
C LEU A 96 -1.35 0.84 8.92
N LEU A 97 -0.07 1.19 8.83
CA LEU A 97 0.98 0.18 8.92
C LEU A 97 0.94 -0.46 10.31
N ASN A 98 1.08 -1.77 10.39
CA ASN A 98 1.29 -2.44 11.67
C ASN A 98 2.75 -2.26 12.12
N SER A 99 3.08 -1.04 12.56
CA SER A 99 4.38 -0.68 13.14
C SER A 99 4.22 -0.31 14.62
N PRO A 100 5.10 -0.79 15.52
CA PRO A 100 5.12 -0.40 16.93
C PRO A 100 5.30 1.10 17.17
#